data_AF-A0A8T3TGP3-F1
#
_entry.id   AF-A0A8T3TGP3-F1
#
_cell.length_a   1.000
_cell.length_b   1.000
_cell.length_c   1.000
_cell.angle_alpha   90.00
_cell.angle_beta   90.00
_cell.angle_gamma   90.00
#
_symmetry.space_group_name_H-M   'P 1'
#
loop_
_entity.id
_entity.type
_entity.pdbx_description
1 polymer ?
#
loop_
_entity_poly.entity_id
_entity_poly.type
_entity_poly.pdbx_seq_one_letter_code
_entity_poly.pdbx_strand_id
1 'polypeptide(L)'
;MTDRTGPRAVSSGRWRSSTATPSANSTPSWCATSLTWCGRTRRWGQSWSTRSGRPCPPGASTPRDATERRAYAGRIGGHAPGLDHAPRSPPVTETASPPADPSRNATKRYIYAFGAGRGEGDSSMRDLLGGKGAGLAEMTNAGLPVPPGFTITTEACNDYFAAGERLPEGLWEDILGAIKAVEEETGKGFGDAADPLLVSVRSGARFSMPGMMDTVLNLGLNEETLQGLVALTGNERFGWDAYRRFIQMFGRIVLGVSAERFDHVFDEAKQARGVEQDTDLDAAALREVAQRFKAIISEETGRDFPTDPYEQLDLAVKAVFASWFGRRARDYRDYNKIAHDLGTAVNVMTMVFGNMGDDSGTGVAFTRDPNTGEKVLYGEYLTNAQGEDVVAGIRTPNPISRMRDELPQAFAEFQRIAERLETHYRDVQDLEFTIERGRLFMLQTRSAKRTAAAAVRIAVDMVEAGILSEREALARIEPDQVDQLLRDQFDQTALAAARRIARGLNASPGAAVGKAVFNADRAAAQAASGERVVLVRIETSPDDFHGMAAAQGILTARGGATSHAAVVARQIGKPCVAGVSALVIDYATRTAT
;
A
#
# COMPACT_ATOMS: atom_id res chain seq x y z
N MET A 1 -63.88 -21.81 15.32
CA MET A 1 -63.85 -21.55 16.77
C MET A 1 -62.44 -21.06 17.08
N THR A 2 -62.18 -19.85 17.59
CA THR A 2 -62.65 -19.19 18.83
C THR A 2 -62.16 -19.95 20.08
N ASP A 3 -61.49 -19.34 21.06
CA ASP A 3 -61.23 -17.88 21.26
C ASP A 3 -59.99 -17.62 22.17
N ARG A 4 -59.69 -16.32 22.37
CA ARG A 4 -59.25 -15.60 23.60
C ARG A 4 -58.99 -16.41 24.91
N THR A 5 -58.17 -15.99 25.89
CA THR A 5 -57.40 -14.75 26.20
C THR A 5 -56.40 -15.01 27.35
N GLY A 6 -55.48 -14.07 27.64
CA GLY A 6 -54.81 -13.99 28.96
C GLY A 6 -55.73 -13.47 30.09
N PRO A 7 -55.23 -13.31 31.34
CA PRO A 7 -54.80 -11.96 31.71
C PRO A 7 -53.65 -11.82 32.74
N ARG A 8 -53.21 -10.56 32.89
CA ARG A 8 -52.44 -9.94 33.99
C ARG A 8 -53.22 -9.95 35.33
N ALA A 9 -52.69 -9.65 36.53
CA ALA A 9 -51.34 -9.59 37.15
C ALA A 9 -51.50 -9.13 38.66
N VAL A 10 -50.47 -8.50 39.26
CA VAL A 10 -50.50 -7.44 40.32
C VAL A 10 -50.08 -7.79 41.78
N SER A 11 -48.93 -7.22 42.19
CA SER A 11 -48.51 -6.86 43.59
C SER A 11 -48.19 -8.01 44.57
N SER A 12 -47.44 -7.85 45.69
CA SER A 12 -46.68 -6.74 46.34
C SER A 12 -45.51 -7.36 47.16
N GLY A 13 -44.47 -6.68 47.67
CA GLY A 13 -44.03 -5.28 47.56
C GLY A 13 -42.74 -4.95 48.34
N ARG A 14 -42.02 -3.92 47.85
CA ARG A 14 -41.26 -2.85 48.57
C ARG A 14 -40.51 -3.09 49.91
N TRP A 15 -39.20 -2.83 49.89
CA TRP A 15 -38.43 -1.81 50.67
C TRP A 15 -37.18 -1.50 49.80
N ARG A 16 -36.87 -0.27 49.31
CA ARG A 16 -36.38 0.97 49.95
C ARG A 16 -35.14 0.78 50.87
N SER A 17 -34.07 1.59 50.82
CA SER A 17 -33.58 2.59 49.84
C SER A 17 -32.29 3.27 50.32
N SER A 18 -31.37 3.67 49.41
CA SER A 18 -30.60 4.93 49.53
C SER A 18 -29.88 5.29 48.21
N THR A 19 -29.75 6.60 47.93
CA THR A 19 -29.21 7.18 46.68
C THR A 19 -27.99 8.05 46.94
N ALA A 20 -27.05 8.11 45.99
CA ALA A 20 -26.16 9.27 45.82
C ALA A 20 -25.62 9.38 44.38
N THR A 21 -25.85 10.53 43.75
CA THR A 21 -25.16 11.02 42.54
C THR A 21 -24.81 12.50 42.77
N PRO A 22 -23.69 12.97 42.22
CA PRO A 22 -23.56 14.39 41.89
C PRO A 22 -23.10 14.62 40.44
N SER A 23 -23.26 15.86 39.95
CA SER A 23 -22.86 16.29 38.61
C SER A 23 -22.41 17.76 38.61
N ALA A 24 -21.91 18.20 37.44
CA ALA A 24 -21.64 19.59 37.03
C ALA A 24 -20.32 20.29 37.44
N ASN A 25 -19.53 20.58 36.39
CA ASN A 25 -18.77 21.81 36.08
C ASN A 25 -18.15 22.70 37.18
N SER A 26 -16.83 22.86 37.10
CA SER A 26 -16.17 24.18 37.23
C SER A 26 -14.76 24.17 36.60
N THR A 27 -14.42 25.20 35.81
CA THR A 27 -13.03 25.56 35.52
C THR A 27 -12.38 26.26 36.72
N PRO A 28 -11.04 26.24 36.81
CA PRO A 28 -10.37 27.54 36.94
C PRO A 28 -9.04 27.66 36.19
N SER A 29 -8.64 28.89 35.90
CA SER A 29 -7.27 29.28 35.58
C SER A 29 -6.62 29.93 36.81
N TRP A 30 -5.35 29.61 37.09
CA TRP A 30 -4.34 30.45 37.77
C TRP A 30 -2.98 29.94 37.27
N CYS A 31 -2.20 30.74 36.53
CA CYS A 31 -1.30 31.81 36.98
C CYS A 31 0.03 31.27 37.56
N ALA A 32 1.13 31.97 37.28
CA ALA A 32 2.49 31.48 37.52
C ALA A 32 3.06 31.92 38.87
N THR A 33 4.01 31.14 39.40
CA THR A 33 5.04 31.69 40.29
C THR A 33 6.35 30.96 40.06
N SER A 34 7.44 31.72 39.88
CA SER A 34 8.80 31.18 39.81
C SER A 34 9.36 30.95 41.21
N LEU A 35 10.21 29.93 41.36
CA LEU A 35 11.14 29.86 42.48
C LEU A 35 12.52 29.44 41.97
N THR A 36 13.41 30.44 41.88
CA THR A 36 14.83 30.25 41.64
C THR A 36 15.50 29.63 42.87
N TRP A 37 16.43 28.70 42.65
CA TRP A 37 17.42 28.35 43.66
C TRP A 37 18.83 28.53 43.11
N CYS A 38 19.72 29.10 43.92
CA CYS A 38 21.01 29.59 43.47
C CYS A 38 22.12 29.27 44.50
N GLY A 39 23.03 28.40 44.11
CA GLY A 39 24.34 28.18 44.72
C GLY A 39 25.29 27.71 43.61
N ARG A 40 26.41 28.38 43.32
CA ARG A 40 27.63 28.48 44.15
C ARG A 40 28.14 27.10 44.58
N THR A 41 29.39 26.70 44.31
CA THR A 41 30.53 27.41 43.68
C THR A 41 31.65 26.41 43.39
N ARG A 42 32.52 26.71 42.41
CA ARG A 42 33.98 26.84 42.67
C ARG A 42 34.69 27.49 41.48
N ARG A 43 35.64 28.38 41.78
CA ARG A 43 36.64 28.85 40.81
C ARG A 43 37.77 27.82 40.74
N TRP A 44 38.28 27.60 39.54
CA TRP A 44 39.73 27.68 39.33
C TRP A 44 39.96 28.64 38.16
N GLY A 45 41.04 29.42 38.23
CA GLY A 45 41.40 30.35 37.18
C GLY A 45 42.89 30.27 36.94
N GLN A 46 43.31 30.57 35.71
CA GLN A 46 44.67 30.95 35.39
C GLN A 46 44.62 31.99 34.28
N SER A 47 45.48 32.99 34.40
CA SER A 47 45.52 34.16 33.53
C SER A 47 46.85 34.20 32.80
N TRP A 48 46.79 34.28 31.47
CA TRP A 48 47.88 34.81 30.65
C TRP A 48 47.34 35.88 29.71
N SER A 49 48.17 36.88 29.45
CA SER A 49 47.77 38.16 28.87
C SER A 49 48.76 38.63 27.81
N THR A 50 48.35 39.61 26.99
CA THR A 50 49.18 40.36 26.01
C THR A 50 49.57 39.57 24.73
N ARG A 51 49.74 40.21 23.55
CA ARG A 51 49.57 41.63 23.17
C ARG A 51 49.25 41.80 21.67
N SER A 52 48.35 42.76 21.37
CA SER A 52 48.31 43.69 20.22
C SER A 52 49.08 43.40 18.91
N GLY A 53 48.39 43.47 17.76
CA GLY A 53 49.00 43.60 16.42
C GLY A 53 48.02 43.93 15.27
N ARG A 54 47.83 45.22 14.96
CA ARG A 54 47.09 45.85 13.82
C ARG A 54 47.56 47.32 13.70
N PRO A 55 47.32 48.09 12.60
CA PRO A 55 46.64 47.78 11.32
C PRO A 55 47.70 47.61 10.18
N CYS A 56 47.63 48.01 8.89
CA CYS A 56 46.71 48.81 8.05
C CYS A 56 46.83 48.43 6.53
N PRO A 57 45.92 48.90 5.63
CA PRO A 57 45.95 48.70 4.16
C PRO A 57 46.43 50.02 3.46
N PRO A 58 46.11 50.38 2.18
CA PRO A 58 45.41 49.69 1.08
C PRO A 58 46.08 49.79 -0.32
N GLY A 59 45.41 49.24 -1.34
CA GLY A 59 45.68 49.53 -2.77
C GLY A 59 44.70 48.79 -3.69
N ALA A 60 44.09 49.49 -4.66
CA ALA A 60 43.11 48.91 -5.57
C ALA A 60 43.23 49.50 -6.99
N SER A 61 43.27 48.63 -8.01
CA SER A 61 42.97 48.97 -9.40
C SER A 61 42.76 47.73 -10.28
N THR A 62 41.71 47.77 -11.09
CA THR A 62 41.47 46.97 -12.30
C THR A 62 41.79 47.84 -13.54
N PRO A 63 41.57 47.43 -14.81
CA PRO A 63 41.40 46.09 -15.42
C PRO A 63 42.32 45.85 -16.66
N ARG A 64 42.04 44.77 -17.41
CA ARG A 64 42.12 44.60 -18.90
C ARG A 64 43.16 43.64 -19.49
N ASP A 65 42.60 42.66 -20.20
CA ASP A 65 42.86 42.23 -21.58
C ASP A 65 44.24 41.75 -22.07
N ALA A 66 44.16 40.52 -22.62
CA ALA A 66 44.61 40.13 -23.96
C ALA A 66 46.04 39.57 -24.23
N THR A 67 46.00 38.46 -24.97
CA THR A 67 46.92 38.04 -26.06
C THR A 67 48.37 37.59 -25.77
N GLU A 68 48.54 36.27 -25.96
CA GLU A 68 49.41 35.65 -27.01
C GLU A 68 50.81 35.04 -26.72
N ARG A 69 50.99 33.84 -27.33
CA ARG A 69 52.18 33.31 -28.05
C ARG A 69 53.50 33.01 -27.30
N ARG A 70 53.73 31.72 -27.00
CA ARG A 70 54.69 30.76 -27.66
C ARG A 70 54.92 29.56 -26.72
N ALA A 71 54.78 28.29 -27.11
CA ALA A 71 55.27 27.52 -28.26
C ALA A 71 56.73 27.03 -28.11
N TYR A 72 56.91 25.71 -28.14
CA TYR A 72 58.19 25.00 -28.35
C TYR A 72 57.91 23.71 -29.14
N ALA A 73 58.89 23.19 -29.90
CA ALA A 73 58.62 22.12 -30.89
C ALA A 73 59.80 21.18 -31.19
N GLY A 74 59.47 19.94 -31.57
CA GLY A 74 60.30 18.91 -32.25
C GLY A 74 59.33 17.81 -32.72
N ARG A 75 59.24 17.43 -34.01
CA ARG A 75 60.20 16.65 -34.84
C ARG A 75 60.49 15.26 -34.23
N ILE A 76 60.34 14.11 -34.91
CA ILE A 76 60.22 13.74 -36.35
C ILE A 76 59.18 12.60 -36.48
N GLY A 77 58.38 12.38 -37.55
CA GLY A 77 58.14 13.12 -38.81
C GLY A 77 58.39 12.32 -40.12
N GLY A 78 57.39 11.65 -40.70
CA GLY A 78 57.57 10.84 -41.94
C GLY A 78 56.32 10.53 -42.78
N HIS A 79 56.36 11.00 -44.05
CA HIS A 79 55.48 10.67 -45.20
C HIS A 79 53.98 11.02 -45.16
N ALA A 80 53.38 11.01 -46.36
CA ALA A 80 52.15 11.70 -46.80
C ALA A 80 51.52 10.89 -47.99
N PRO A 81 50.35 11.23 -48.61
CA PRO A 81 49.67 12.52 -48.60
C PRO A 81 48.13 12.56 -48.43
N GLY A 82 47.64 13.75 -48.05
CA GLY A 82 46.44 14.40 -48.60
C GLY A 82 45.09 13.68 -48.59
N LEU A 83 44.27 13.96 -47.57
CA LEU A 83 42.81 13.96 -47.70
C LEU A 83 42.24 15.21 -47.01
N ASP A 84 41.35 15.90 -47.72
CA ASP A 84 40.56 17.02 -47.21
C ASP A 84 39.19 16.56 -46.68
N HIS A 85 38.53 17.46 -45.96
CA HIS A 85 37.13 17.40 -45.47
C HIS A 85 36.81 16.47 -44.29
N ALA A 86 35.86 16.95 -43.48
CA ALA A 86 35.43 16.32 -42.23
C ALA A 86 34.45 15.15 -42.47
N PRO A 87 34.49 14.09 -41.63
CA PRO A 87 33.60 12.94 -41.78
C PRO A 87 32.15 13.30 -41.43
N ARG A 88 31.24 13.02 -42.38
CA ARG A 88 29.82 12.82 -42.08
C ARG A 88 29.63 11.42 -41.49
N SER A 89 28.65 11.25 -40.60
CA SER A 89 28.32 9.95 -40.02
C SER A 89 27.89 8.92 -41.09
N PRO A 90 28.39 7.68 -41.07
CA PRO A 90 27.85 6.60 -41.89
C PRO A 90 26.47 6.12 -41.38
N PRO A 91 25.66 5.47 -42.22
CA PRO A 91 24.31 5.06 -41.86
C PRO A 91 24.27 3.83 -40.93
N VAL A 92 23.21 3.76 -40.12
CA VAL A 92 22.89 2.55 -39.34
C VAL A 92 22.48 1.44 -40.30
N THR A 93 23.08 0.26 -40.14
CA THR A 93 22.74 -0.94 -40.92
C THR A 93 21.65 -1.72 -40.20
N GLU A 94 20.55 -2.05 -40.89
CA GLU A 94 19.56 -2.99 -40.34
C GLU A 94 20.21 -4.36 -40.12
N THR A 95 20.14 -4.86 -38.89
CA THR A 95 20.52 -6.24 -38.58
C THR A 95 19.25 -7.07 -38.54
N ALA A 96 19.13 -7.99 -39.50
CA ALA A 96 17.96 -8.86 -39.60
C ALA A 96 17.81 -9.71 -38.33
N SER A 97 16.58 -9.82 -37.82
CA SER A 97 16.28 -10.72 -36.71
C SER A 97 16.50 -12.18 -37.12
N PRO A 98 16.96 -13.06 -36.20
CA PRO A 98 17.11 -14.48 -36.49
C PRO A 98 15.76 -15.12 -36.83
N PRO A 99 15.72 -16.12 -37.73
CA PRO A 99 14.47 -16.80 -38.08
C PRO A 99 13.89 -17.53 -36.86
N ALA A 100 12.56 -17.50 -36.74
CA ALA A 100 11.85 -18.17 -35.65
C ALA A 100 12.01 -19.71 -35.73
N ASP A 101 12.15 -20.34 -34.57
CA ASP A 101 12.18 -21.81 -34.46
C ASP A 101 10.80 -22.42 -34.81
N PRO A 102 10.71 -23.31 -35.81
CA PRO A 102 9.47 -23.96 -36.20
C PRO A 102 8.94 -25.00 -35.20
N SER A 103 9.59 -25.20 -34.04
CA SER A 103 9.11 -26.10 -32.98
C SER A 103 7.81 -25.64 -32.29
N ARG A 104 7.44 -24.35 -32.40
CA ARG A 104 6.20 -23.79 -31.83
C ARG A 104 4.97 -24.16 -32.65
N ASN A 105 4.41 -25.35 -32.40
CA ASN A 105 3.07 -25.72 -32.89
C ASN A 105 2.26 -26.57 -31.89
N ALA A 106 2.34 -26.20 -30.61
CA ALA A 106 1.26 -26.43 -29.66
C ALA A 106 0.54 -25.10 -29.44
N THR A 107 -0.80 -25.10 -29.46
CA THR A 107 -1.61 -23.92 -29.15
C THR A 107 -1.29 -23.45 -27.73
N LYS A 108 -1.03 -22.15 -27.55
CA LYS A 108 -0.75 -21.60 -26.22
C LYS A 108 -1.98 -21.76 -25.33
N ARG A 109 -1.77 -22.24 -24.10
CA ARG A 109 -2.83 -22.30 -23.08
C ARG A 109 -2.92 -20.96 -22.36
N TYR A 110 -4.03 -20.24 -22.53
CA TYR A 110 -4.23 -18.91 -21.94
C TYR A 110 -5.05 -18.89 -20.65
N ILE A 111 -5.84 -19.93 -20.35
CA ILE A 111 -6.71 -19.99 -19.17
C ILE A 111 -6.29 -21.13 -18.23
N TYR A 112 -6.16 -20.82 -16.93
CA TYR A 112 -5.87 -21.77 -15.86
C TYR A 112 -6.91 -21.61 -14.74
N ALA A 113 -7.72 -22.64 -14.48
CA ALA A 113 -8.76 -22.59 -13.46
C ALA A 113 -8.22 -22.79 -12.04
N PHE A 114 -8.97 -22.29 -11.06
CA PHE A 114 -8.83 -22.64 -9.65
C PHE A 114 -10.23 -22.74 -9.02
N GLY A 115 -10.53 -23.88 -8.43
CA GLY A 115 -11.86 -24.20 -7.87
C GLY A 115 -11.89 -25.65 -7.38
N ALA A 116 -12.97 -26.08 -6.74
CA ALA A 116 -13.25 -27.47 -6.36
C ALA A 116 -12.11 -28.25 -5.64
N GLY A 117 -11.17 -27.54 -4.98
CA GLY A 117 -9.98 -28.16 -4.36
C GLY A 117 -8.84 -28.51 -5.33
N ARG A 118 -8.84 -27.97 -6.56
CA ARG A 118 -7.76 -28.08 -7.55
C ARG A 118 -7.45 -26.74 -8.22
N GLY A 119 -6.20 -26.32 -8.16
CA GLY A 119 -5.63 -25.28 -9.02
C GLY A 119 -4.91 -25.91 -10.21
N GLU A 120 -5.09 -25.37 -11.42
CA GLU A 120 -4.38 -25.84 -12.62
C GLU A 120 -2.96 -25.29 -12.78
N GLY A 121 -2.52 -24.45 -11.84
CA GLY A 121 -1.13 -24.02 -11.68
C GLY A 121 -0.74 -23.93 -10.20
N ASP A 122 0.43 -23.36 -9.94
CA ASP A 122 1.03 -23.32 -8.60
C ASP A 122 1.91 -22.08 -8.40
N SER A 123 2.54 -21.98 -7.23
CA SER A 123 3.45 -20.89 -6.84
C SER A 123 4.73 -20.76 -7.68
N SER A 124 5.09 -21.75 -8.51
CA SER A 124 6.19 -21.65 -9.47
C SER A 124 5.78 -20.88 -10.73
N MET A 125 4.50 -20.95 -11.12
CA MET A 125 3.97 -20.37 -12.37
C MET A 125 3.76 -18.85 -12.33
N ARG A 126 4.42 -18.13 -11.41
CA ARG A 126 4.27 -16.68 -11.18
C ARG A 126 4.63 -15.78 -12.35
N ASP A 127 5.43 -16.28 -13.30
CA ASP A 127 5.79 -15.56 -14.51
C ASP A 127 4.65 -15.61 -15.56
N LEU A 128 3.80 -16.65 -15.51
CA LEU A 128 2.68 -16.88 -16.42
C LEU A 128 1.32 -16.44 -15.83
N LEU A 129 1.10 -16.70 -14.54
CA LEU A 129 -0.16 -16.42 -13.81
C LEU A 129 -0.10 -15.14 -12.96
N GLY A 130 1.04 -14.45 -12.98
CA GLY A 130 1.35 -13.38 -12.02
C GLY A 130 1.45 -13.88 -10.58
N GLY A 131 1.73 -12.96 -9.65
CA GLY A 131 1.80 -13.28 -8.22
C GLY A 131 0.45 -13.66 -7.60
N LYS A 132 -0.67 -13.13 -8.14
CA LYS A 132 -2.02 -13.42 -7.63
C LYS A 132 -2.57 -14.75 -8.12
N GLY A 133 -2.52 -15.04 -9.43
CA GLY A 133 -3.08 -16.27 -9.99
C GLY A 133 -2.35 -17.51 -9.50
N ALA A 134 -1.01 -17.46 -9.47
CA ALA A 134 -0.19 -18.48 -8.85
C ALA A 134 -0.52 -18.69 -7.36
N GLY A 135 -0.79 -17.61 -6.61
CA GLY A 135 -1.20 -17.69 -5.21
C GLY A 135 -2.61 -18.26 -5.00
N LEU A 136 -3.58 -17.91 -5.85
CA LEU A 136 -4.93 -18.47 -5.83
C LEU A 136 -4.91 -19.97 -6.13
N ALA A 137 -4.18 -20.39 -7.17
CA ALA A 137 -4.05 -21.79 -7.54
C ALA A 137 -3.29 -22.61 -6.47
N GLU A 138 -2.23 -22.05 -5.87
CA GLU A 138 -1.53 -22.68 -4.73
C GLU A 138 -2.42 -22.81 -3.49
N MET A 139 -3.18 -21.76 -3.10
CA MET A 139 -4.14 -21.85 -2.00
C MET A 139 -5.19 -22.94 -2.24
N THR A 140 -5.67 -23.08 -3.48
CA THR A 140 -6.64 -24.12 -3.85
C THR A 140 -6.02 -25.51 -3.76
N ASN A 141 -4.80 -25.71 -4.29
CA ASN A 141 -4.05 -26.98 -4.19
C ASN A 141 -3.63 -27.32 -2.75
N ALA A 142 -3.41 -26.31 -1.90
CA ALA A 142 -3.20 -26.47 -0.46
C ALA A 142 -4.49 -26.87 0.30
N GLY A 143 -5.64 -26.96 -0.38
CA GLY A 143 -6.92 -27.41 0.18
C GLY A 143 -7.58 -26.35 1.08
N LEU A 144 -7.62 -25.10 0.61
CA LEU A 144 -8.26 -23.97 1.28
C LEU A 144 -9.56 -23.57 0.55
N PRO A 145 -10.55 -22.94 1.22
CA PRO A 145 -11.80 -22.52 0.60
C PRO A 145 -11.60 -21.24 -0.23
N VAL A 146 -10.94 -21.36 -1.39
CA VAL A 146 -10.82 -20.26 -2.37
C VAL A 146 -12.12 -20.16 -3.18
N PRO A 147 -12.66 -18.96 -3.46
CA PRO A 147 -13.78 -18.83 -4.40
C PRO A 147 -13.34 -19.26 -5.81
N PRO A 148 -14.18 -19.99 -6.57
CA PRO A 148 -13.79 -20.47 -7.89
C PRO A 148 -13.55 -19.33 -8.88
N GLY A 149 -12.75 -19.64 -9.90
CA GLY A 149 -12.32 -18.67 -10.90
C GLY A 149 -11.26 -19.22 -11.84
N PHE A 150 -10.64 -18.31 -12.59
CA PHE A 150 -9.57 -18.61 -13.52
C PHE A 150 -8.62 -17.42 -13.71
N THR A 151 -7.38 -17.73 -14.08
CA THR A 151 -6.36 -16.76 -14.47
C THR A 151 -6.15 -16.79 -15.98
N ILE A 152 -6.31 -15.64 -16.62
CA ILE A 152 -5.88 -15.34 -17.99
C ILE A 152 -4.40 -14.93 -17.93
N THR A 153 -3.53 -15.59 -18.70
CA THR A 153 -2.06 -15.46 -18.55
C THR A 153 -1.46 -14.10 -18.92
N THR A 154 -0.24 -13.84 -18.45
CA THR A 154 0.64 -12.75 -18.93
C THR A 154 0.97 -12.89 -20.42
N GLU A 155 1.07 -14.11 -20.95
CA GLU A 155 1.24 -14.33 -22.39
C GLU A 155 0.03 -13.85 -23.19
N ALA A 156 -1.20 -14.06 -22.70
CA ALA A 156 -2.41 -13.54 -23.36
C ALA A 156 -2.39 -12.00 -23.45
N CYS A 157 -1.93 -11.32 -22.40
CA CYS A 157 -1.71 -9.87 -22.41
C CYS A 157 -0.69 -9.47 -23.48
N ASN A 158 0.44 -10.16 -23.56
CA ASN A 158 1.49 -9.83 -24.52
C ASN A 158 1.07 -10.10 -25.98
N ASP A 159 0.40 -11.23 -26.23
CA ASP A 159 -0.10 -11.57 -27.56
C ASP A 159 -1.26 -10.64 -27.99
N TYR A 160 -2.09 -10.16 -27.05
CA TYR A 160 -3.13 -9.14 -27.30
C TYR A 160 -2.55 -7.84 -27.86
N PHE A 161 -1.46 -7.32 -27.28
CA PHE A 161 -0.78 -6.14 -27.81
C PHE A 161 0.00 -6.43 -29.10
N ALA A 162 0.62 -7.61 -29.23
CA ALA A 162 1.28 -8.02 -30.48
C ALA A 162 0.29 -8.15 -31.66
N ALA A 163 -0.97 -8.53 -31.39
CA ALA A 163 -2.05 -8.59 -32.37
C ALA A 163 -2.66 -7.21 -32.72
N GLY A 164 -2.21 -6.12 -32.09
CA GLY A 164 -2.76 -4.78 -32.24
C GLY A 164 -4.07 -4.58 -31.47
N GLU A 165 -4.04 -4.87 -30.16
CA GLU A 165 -5.16 -4.72 -29.21
C GLU A 165 -6.40 -5.54 -29.57
N ARG A 166 -6.16 -6.76 -30.06
CA ARG A 166 -7.19 -7.78 -30.37
C ARG A 166 -6.89 -9.05 -29.58
N LEU A 167 -7.92 -9.68 -29.02
CA LEU A 167 -7.74 -10.95 -28.31
C LEU A 167 -7.17 -12.02 -29.27
N PRO A 168 -6.20 -12.84 -28.86
CA PRO A 168 -5.78 -14.02 -29.60
C PRO A 168 -6.95 -14.93 -30.00
N GLU A 169 -6.81 -15.60 -31.14
CA GLU A 169 -7.80 -16.55 -31.65
C GLU A 169 -8.07 -17.68 -30.63
N GLY A 170 -9.33 -17.97 -30.36
CA GLY A 170 -9.77 -18.94 -29.35
C GLY A 170 -9.81 -18.43 -27.90
N LEU A 171 -9.19 -17.28 -27.59
CA LEU A 171 -9.15 -16.80 -26.20
C LEU A 171 -10.54 -16.43 -25.65
N TRP A 172 -11.42 -15.88 -26.48
CA TRP A 172 -12.76 -15.51 -26.03
C TRP A 172 -13.61 -16.77 -25.76
N GLU A 173 -13.50 -17.76 -26.63
CA GLU A 173 -14.13 -19.07 -26.49
C GLU A 173 -13.64 -19.81 -25.23
N ASP A 174 -12.33 -19.75 -24.93
CA ASP A 174 -11.74 -20.27 -23.70
C ASP A 174 -12.28 -19.53 -22.45
N ILE A 175 -12.43 -18.20 -22.50
CA ILE A 175 -13.01 -17.39 -21.41
C ILE A 175 -14.48 -17.77 -21.17
N LEU A 176 -15.29 -17.92 -22.22
CA LEU A 176 -16.68 -18.36 -22.13
C LEU A 176 -16.79 -19.76 -21.52
N GLY A 177 -15.94 -20.70 -21.95
CA GLY A 177 -15.87 -22.04 -21.37
C GLY A 177 -15.49 -22.03 -19.89
N ALA A 178 -14.59 -21.14 -19.49
CA ALA A 178 -14.16 -21.01 -18.10
C ALA A 178 -15.21 -20.32 -17.20
N ILE A 179 -15.95 -19.32 -17.70
CA ILE A 179 -17.14 -18.79 -17.01
C ILE A 179 -18.15 -19.91 -16.77
N LYS A 180 -18.46 -20.71 -17.79
CA LYS A 180 -19.41 -21.82 -17.65
C LYS A 180 -18.98 -22.88 -16.64
N ALA A 181 -17.68 -23.18 -16.54
CA ALA A 181 -17.16 -24.06 -15.51
C ALA A 181 -17.35 -23.49 -14.08
N VAL A 182 -17.28 -22.16 -13.92
CA VAL A 182 -17.57 -21.47 -12.64
C VAL A 182 -19.07 -21.44 -12.36
N GLU A 183 -19.95 -21.29 -13.37
CA GLU A 183 -21.40 -21.47 -13.21
C GLU A 183 -21.72 -22.90 -12.70
N GLU A 184 -21.14 -23.93 -13.34
CA GLU A 184 -21.33 -25.34 -12.99
C GLU A 184 -20.80 -25.69 -11.59
N GLU A 185 -19.70 -25.08 -11.12
CA GLU A 185 -19.21 -25.28 -9.75
C GLU A 185 -20.02 -24.51 -8.70
N THR A 186 -20.45 -23.27 -9.01
CA THR A 186 -21.14 -22.40 -8.03
C THR A 186 -22.64 -22.65 -7.93
N GLY A 187 -23.26 -23.20 -8.98
CA GLY A 187 -24.71 -23.31 -9.13
C GLY A 187 -25.41 -22.00 -9.50
N LYS A 188 -24.66 -20.95 -9.84
CA LYS A 188 -25.15 -19.60 -10.18
C LYS A 188 -24.98 -19.30 -11.66
N GLY A 189 -25.85 -18.48 -12.26
CA GLY A 189 -25.81 -18.16 -13.69
C GLY A 189 -25.24 -16.77 -13.99
N PHE A 190 -24.33 -16.65 -14.96
CA PHE A 190 -23.69 -15.38 -15.35
C PHE A 190 -24.65 -14.53 -16.19
N GLY A 191 -25.42 -13.68 -15.51
CA GLY A 191 -26.56 -12.95 -16.07
C GLY A 191 -27.93 -13.47 -15.63
N ASP A 192 -28.00 -14.47 -14.73
CA ASP A 192 -29.27 -14.96 -14.22
C ASP A 192 -29.95 -13.95 -13.28
N ALA A 193 -31.23 -13.68 -13.52
CA ALA A 193 -32.00 -12.66 -12.80
C ALA A 193 -32.46 -13.10 -11.39
N ALA A 194 -32.22 -14.35 -10.98
CA ALA A 194 -32.65 -14.93 -9.71
C ALA A 194 -31.47 -15.32 -8.80
N ASP A 195 -30.46 -16.05 -9.31
CA ASP A 195 -29.20 -16.31 -8.60
C ASP A 195 -27.97 -15.96 -9.47
N PRO A 196 -27.62 -14.66 -9.55
CA PRO A 196 -26.56 -14.18 -10.42
C PRO A 196 -25.16 -14.61 -9.94
N LEU A 197 -24.41 -15.24 -10.84
CA LEU A 197 -22.96 -15.29 -10.74
C LEU A 197 -22.42 -13.89 -10.98
N LEU A 198 -21.91 -13.26 -9.92
CA LEU A 198 -21.15 -12.02 -10.00
C LEU A 198 -19.66 -12.32 -9.84
N VAL A 199 -18.80 -11.60 -10.57
CA VAL A 199 -17.34 -11.84 -10.56
C VAL A 199 -16.55 -10.57 -10.23
N SER A 200 -15.35 -10.79 -9.72
CA SER A 200 -14.29 -9.79 -9.64
C SER A 200 -13.28 -10.02 -10.76
N VAL A 201 -12.76 -8.94 -11.33
CA VAL A 201 -11.71 -8.96 -12.35
C VAL A 201 -10.49 -8.23 -11.77
N ARG A 202 -9.52 -9.01 -11.29
CA ARG A 202 -8.35 -8.55 -10.50
C ARG A 202 -7.06 -8.68 -11.31
N SER A 203 -6.40 -7.55 -11.58
CA SER A 203 -5.06 -7.48 -12.20
C SER A 203 -3.98 -8.18 -11.36
N GLY A 204 -3.03 -8.88 -12.00
CA GLY A 204 -1.95 -9.60 -11.32
C GLY A 204 -0.69 -9.78 -12.16
N ALA A 205 0.33 -8.97 -11.92
CA ALA A 205 1.65 -9.11 -12.54
C ALA A 205 2.57 -10.05 -11.71
N ARG A 206 3.68 -10.49 -12.29
CA ARG A 206 4.75 -11.29 -11.62
C ARG A 206 5.18 -10.70 -10.27
N PHE A 207 5.37 -9.38 -10.26
CA PHE A 207 5.75 -8.58 -9.10
C PHE A 207 4.54 -7.84 -8.53
N SER A 208 4.49 -7.69 -7.21
CA SER A 208 3.43 -6.93 -6.54
C SER A 208 3.58 -5.42 -6.84
N MET A 209 2.53 -4.80 -7.37
CA MET A 209 2.46 -3.37 -7.67
C MET A 209 1.26 -2.72 -6.93
N PRO A 210 1.34 -2.50 -5.61
CA PRO A 210 0.18 -2.08 -4.80
C PRO A 210 -0.36 -0.72 -5.22
N GLY A 211 -1.67 -0.63 -5.47
CA GLY A 211 -2.35 0.60 -5.90
C GLY A 211 -2.03 1.09 -7.32
N MET A 212 -1.23 0.36 -8.10
CA MET A 212 -0.79 0.77 -9.45
C MET A 212 -1.63 0.20 -10.58
N MET A 213 -2.37 -0.89 -10.33
CA MET A 213 -3.20 -1.59 -11.30
C MET A 213 -4.61 -1.74 -10.74
N ASP A 214 -5.60 -1.62 -11.60
CA ASP A 214 -7.00 -1.51 -11.21
C ASP A 214 -7.66 -2.88 -10.96
N THR A 215 -8.89 -2.87 -10.46
CA THR A 215 -9.70 -4.04 -10.13
C THR A 215 -11.17 -3.65 -10.20
N VAL A 216 -11.99 -4.50 -10.84
CA VAL A 216 -13.45 -4.34 -10.91
C VAL A 216 -14.09 -5.41 -10.03
N LEU A 217 -15.08 -5.04 -9.22
CA LEU A 217 -15.88 -5.94 -8.39
C LEU A 217 -17.36 -5.88 -8.83
N ASN A 218 -18.15 -6.88 -8.45
CA ASN A 218 -19.58 -6.99 -8.75
C ASN A 218 -19.92 -6.99 -10.26
N LEU A 219 -19.00 -7.45 -11.12
CA LEU A 219 -19.23 -7.56 -12.56
C LEU A 219 -20.26 -8.65 -12.86
N GLY A 220 -21.17 -8.37 -13.80
CA GLY A 220 -22.41 -9.10 -14.02
C GLY A 220 -23.67 -8.39 -13.47
N LEU A 221 -23.50 -7.25 -12.77
CA LEU A 221 -24.64 -6.44 -12.33
C LEU A 221 -25.25 -5.63 -13.47
N ASN A 222 -26.57 -5.77 -13.64
CA ASN A 222 -27.46 -4.95 -14.45
C ASN A 222 -28.80 -4.80 -13.70
N GLU A 223 -29.78 -4.10 -14.29
CA GLU A 223 -31.11 -3.93 -13.68
C GLU A 223 -31.83 -5.23 -13.28
N GLU A 224 -31.58 -6.34 -13.99
CA GLU A 224 -32.25 -7.64 -13.79
C GLU A 224 -31.53 -8.47 -12.72
N THR A 225 -30.21 -8.68 -12.85
CA THR A 225 -29.39 -9.40 -11.86
C THR A 225 -29.35 -8.69 -10.51
N LEU A 226 -29.53 -7.36 -10.49
CA LEU A 226 -29.77 -6.59 -9.27
C LEU A 226 -31.02 -7.07 -8.52
N GLN A 227 -32.12 -7.44 -9.20
CA GLN A 227 -33.33 -7.92 -8.50
C GLN A 227 -33.05 -9.27 -7.82
N GLY A 228 -32.31 -10.17 -8.48
CA GLY A 228 -31.82 -11.41 -7.88
C GLY A 228 -30.96 -11.15 -6.63
N LEU A 229 -29.98 -10.26 -6.72
CA LEU A 229 -29.11 -9.90 -5.58
C LEU A 229 -29.91 -9.30 -4.40
N VAL A 230 -30.91 -8.46 -4.67
CA VAL A 230 -31.81 -7.90 -3.65
C VAL A 230 -32.70 -9.00 -3.04
N ALA A 231 -33.23 -9.92 -3.85
CA ALA A 231 -34.05 -11.03 -3.37
C ALA A 231 -33.25 -12.02 -2.50
N LEU A 232 -32.01 -12.34 -2.88
CA LEU A 232 -31.11 -13.24 -2.16
C LEU A 232 -30.62 -12.68 -0.81
N THR A 233 -30.60 -11.36 -0.64
CA THR A 233 -30.16 -10.68 0.59
C THR A 233 -31.31 -10.12 1.44
N GLY A 234 -32.50 -9.95 0.86
CA GLY A 234 -33.58 -9.17 1.47
C GLY A 234 -33.23 -7.69 1.69
N ASN A 235 -32.17 -7.18 1.04
CA ASN A 235 -31.55 -5.89 1.36
C ASN A 235 -31.42 -5.00 0.11
N GLU A 236 -32.48 -4.24 -0.19
CA GLU A 236 -32.53 -3.34 -1.36
C GLU A 236 -31.42 -2.26 -1.30
N ARG A 237 -31.10 -1.75 -0.09
CA ARG A 237 -30.04 -0.75 0.12
C ARG A 237 -28.67 -1.31 -0.26
N PHE A 238 -28.38 -2.56 0.09
CA PHE A 238 -27.15 -3.24 -0.36
C PHE A 238 -27.11 -3.39 -1.88
N GLY A 239 -28.20 -3.86 -2.51
CA GLY A 239 -28.23 -4.05 -3.96
C GLY A 239 -27.90 -2.76 -4.74
N TRP A 240 -28.55 -1.64 -4.39
CA TRP A 240 -28.26 -0.36 -5.04
C TRP A 240 -26.87 0.19 -4.71
N ASP A 241 -26.32 -0.04 -3.50
CA ASP A 241 -24.93 0.33 -3.19
C ASP A 241 -23.92 -0.51 -4.01
N ALA A 242 -24.15 -1.82 -4.13
CA ALA A 242 -23.33 -2.72 -4.94
C ALA A 242 -23.37 -2.33 -6.42
N TYR A 243 -24.53 -1.93 -6.94
CA TYR A 243 -24.68 -1.51 -8.34
C TYR A 243 -24.09 -0.12 -8.61
N ARG A 244 -24.32 0.90 -7.76
CA ARG A 244 -23.67 2.21 -7.94
C ARG A 244 -22.15 2.11 -7.84
N ARG A 245 -21.62 1.29 -6.91
CA ARG A 245 -20.17 1.00 -6.81
C ARG A 245 -19.66 0.35 -8.09
N PHE A 246 -20.38 -0.62 -8.64
CA PHE A 246 -20.01 -1.26 -9.91
C PHE A 246 -19.96 -0.24 -11.07
N ILE A 247 -21.02 0.57 -11.25
CA ILE A 247 -21.08 1.58 -12.31
C ILE A 247 -19.92 2.59 -12.17
N GLN A 248 -19.63 3.07 -10.96
CA GLN A 248 -18.54 3.99 -10.65
C GLN A 248 -17.15 3.38 -10.94
N MET A 249 -16.92 2.13 -10.49
CA MET A 249 -15.67 1.42 -10.75
C MET A 249 -15.47 1.13 -12.25
N PHE A 250 -16.48 0.58 -12.91
CA PHE A 250 -16.42 0.22 -14.32
C PHE A 250 -16.30 1.46 -15.22
N GLY A 251 -17.10 2.51 -14.95
CA GLY A 251 -16.99 3.79 -15.64
C GLY A 251 -15.58 4.39 -15.54
N ARG A 252 -15.00 4.41 -14.33
CA ARG A 252 -13.65 4.96 -14.09
C ARG A 252 -12.51 4.09 -14.68
N ILE A 253 -12.60 2.77 -14.55
CA ILE A 253 -11.50 1.84 -14.88
C ILE A 253 -11.55 1.38 -16.33
N VAL A 254 -12.74 1.06 -16.82
CA VAL A 254 -12.97 0.40 -18.11
C VAL A 254 -13.35 1.40 -19.20
N LEU A 255 -14.12 2.44 -18.84
CA LEU A 255 -14.61 3.46 -19.78
C LEU A 255 -13.87 4.81 -19.68
N GLY A 256 -12.93 4.96 -18.76
CA GLY A 256 -12.04 6.12 -18.63
C GLY A 256 -12.67 7.41 -18.05
N VAL A 257 -13.89 7.33 -17.52
CA VAL A 257 -14.65 8.47 -16.97
C VAL A 257 -13.99 9.03 -15.70
N SER A 258 -14.00 10.36 -15.51
CA SER A 258 -13.34 10.97 -14.36
C SER A 258 -14.01 10.62 -13.02
N ALA A 259 -13.20 10.20 -12.03
CA ALA A 259 -13.67 9.89 -10.68
C ALA A 259 -14.47 11.05 -10.05
N GLU A 260 -13.94 12.26 -10.19
CA GLU A 260 -14.46 13.50 -9.60
C GLU A 260 -15.94 13.76 -9.96
N ARG A 261 -16.41 13.29 -11.13
CA ARG A 261 -17.81 13.45 -11.56
C ARG A 261 -18.77 12.51 -10.84
N PHE A 262 -18.34 11.28 -10.56
CA PHE A 262 -19.11 10.35 -9.73
C PHE A 262 -19.13 10.85 -8.28
N ASP A 263 -17.97 11.27 -7.77
CA ASP A 263 -17.81 11.71 -6.38
C ASP A 263 -18.67 12.96 -6.10
N HIS A 264 -18.68 13.94 -7.01
CA HIS A 264 -19.55 15.13 -6.92
C HIS A 264 -21.04 14.77 -6.88
N VAL A 265 -21.51 13.84 -7.72
CA VAL A 265 -22.90 13.37 -7.73
C VAL A 265 -23.28 12.66 -6.43
N PHE A 266 -22.32 11.98 -5.79
CA PHE A 266 -22.53 11.28 -4.54
C PHE A 266 -22.58 12.24 -3.33
N ASP A 267 -21.70 13.24 -3.30
CA ASP A 267 -21.71 14.28 -2.27
C ASP A 267 -22.94 15.20 -2.38
N GLU A 268 -23.41 15.52 -3.60
CA GLU A 268 -24.70 16.17 -3.82
C GLU A 268 -25.87 15.35 -3.25
N ALA A 269 -25.86 14.02 -3.41
CA ALA A 269 -26.91 13.15 -2.89
C ALA A 269 -26.92 13.14 -1.35
N LYS A 270 -25.74 13.10 -0.70
CA LYS A 270 -25.61 13.24 0.76
C LYS A 270 -26.10 14.60 1.25
N GLN A 271 -25.70 15.69 0.60
CA GLN A 271 -26.16 17.05 0.91
C GLN A 271 -27.68 17.19 0.76
N ALA A 272 -28.26 16.66 -0.32
CA ALA A 272 -29.70 16.69 -0.59
C ALA A 272 -30.55 15.84 0.38
N ARG A 273 -29.93 14.88 1.08
CA ARG A 273 -30.57 14.11 2.17
C ARG A 273 -30.18 14.60 3.58
N GLY A 274 -29.25 15.54 3.70
CA GLY A 274 -28.78 16.09 4.98
C GLY A 274 -27.95 15.12 5.81
N VAL A 275 -27.25 14.17 5.17
CA VAL A 275 -26.44 13.14 5.85
C VAL A 275 -24.95 13.35 5.65
N GLU A 276 -24.13 12.85 6.58
CA GLU A 276 -22.67 12.98 6.52
C GLU A 276 -21.99 11.70 5.99
N GLN A 277 -22.52 10.51 6.28
CA GLN A 277 -21.88 9.23 5.93
C GLN A 277 -22.55 8.54 4.74
N ASP A 278 -21.75 7.88 3.92
CA ASP A 278 -22.21 7.07 2.78
C ASP A 278 -23.16 5.93 3.19
N THR A 279 -23.06 5.47 4.45
CA THR A 279 -23.95 4.46 5.07
C THR A 279 -25.38 4.95 5.24
N ASP A 280 -25.57 6.26 5.41
CA ASP A 280 -26.84 6.87 5.83
C ASP A 280 -27.79 7.09 4.63
N LEU A 281 -27.29 6.91 3.41
CA LEU A 281 -28.10 6.94 2.19
C LEU A 281 -29.00 5.69 2.07
N ASP A 282 -30.29 5.95 1.87
CA ASP A 282 -31.30 4.93 1.62
C ASP A 282 -31.25 4.35 0.19
N ALA A 283 -32.02 3.27 -0.03
CA ALA A 283 -32.11 2.59 -1.32
C ALA A 283 -32.59 3.49 -2.46
N ALA A 284 -33.46 4.47 -2.20
CA ALA A 284 -33.98 5.38 -3.22
C ALA A 284 -32.93 6.41 -3.65
N ALA A 285 -32.19 6.98 -2.70
CA ALA A 285 -31.06 7.87 -2.99
C ALA A 285 -29.92 7.14 -3.73
N LEU A 286 -29.61 5.89 -3.36
CA LEU A 286 -28.61 5.08 -4.08
C LEU A 286 -29.06 4.71 -5.50
N ARG A 287 -30.37 4.50 -5.71
CA ARG A 287 -30.97 4.32 -7.04
C ARG A 287 -30.90 5.60 -7.89
N GLU A 288 -31.21 6.77 -7.32
CA GLU A 288 -31.03 8.07 -7.98
C GLU A 288 -29.56 8.26 -8.39
N VAL A 289 -28.61 7.98 -7.49
CA VAL A 289 -27.16 8.01 -7.75
C VAL A 289 -26.77 7.07 -8.89
N ALA A 290 -27.22 5.81 -8.88
CA ALA A 290 -26.92 4.85 -9.94
C ALA A 290 -27.39 5.32 -11.33
N GLN A 291 -28.58 5.91 -11.41
CA GLN A 291 -29.10 6.49 -12.66
C GLN A 291 -28.27 7.68 -13.12
N ARG A 292 -27.87 8.59 -12.21
CA ARG A 292 -26.98 9.72 -12.51
C ARG A 292 -25.59 9.26 -12.96
N PHE A 293 -25.06 8.17 -12.40
CA PHE A 293 -23.79 7.58 -12.82
C PHE A 293 -23.86 7.00 -14.23
N LYS A 294 -24.95 6.30 -14.59
CA LYS A 294 -25.18 5.83 -15.98
C LYS A 294 -25.28 7.01 -16.97
N ALA A 295 -25.94 8.11 -16.57
CA ALA A 295 -26.01 9.32 -17.37
C ALA A 295 -24.64 9.97 -17.63
N ILE A 296 -23.78 10.11 -16.60
CA ILE A 296 -22.40 10.61 -16.77
C ILE A 296 -21.62 9.76 -17.78
N ILE A 297 -21.76 8.43 -17.73
CA ILE A 297 -21.07 7.52 -18.66
C ILE A 297 -21.55 7.76 -20.10
N SER A 298 -22.86 7.92 -20.33
CA SER A 298 -23.38 8.26 -21.66
C SER A 298 -22.94 9.65 -22.13
N GLU A 299 -22.85 10.64 -21.23
CA GLU A 299 -22.39 12.00 -21.55
C GLU A 299 -20.90 12.06 -21.92
N GLU A 300 -20.01 11.37 -21.18
CA GLU A 300 -18.57 11.43 -21.42
C GLU A 300 -18.11 10.52 -22.57
N THR A 301 -18.74 9.36 -22.73
CA THR A 301 -18.25 8.32 -23.66
C THR A 301 -19.06 8.22 -24.96
N GLY A 302 -20.24 8.84 -25.02
CA GLY A 302 -21.20 8.66 -26.12
C GLY A 302 -21.81 7.26 -26.21
N ARG A 303 -21.66 6.43 -25.15
CA ARG A 303 -22.19 5.07 -25.05
C ARG A 303 -22.93 4.87 -23.73
N ASP A 304 -24.07 4.20 -23.78
CA ASP A 304 -24.74 3.72 -22.57
C ASP A 304 -23.87 2.71 -21.80
N PHE A 305 -24.12 2.60 -20.50
CA PHE A 305 -23.48 1.61 -19.64
C PHE A 305 -23.88 0.18 -20.07
N PRO A 306 -22.92 -0.73 -20.32
CA PRO A 306 -23.21 -2.07 -20.84
C PRO A 306 -24.01 -2.90 -19.82
N THR A 307 -25.18 -3.40 -20.24
CA THR A 307 -26.05 -4.25 -19.42
C THR A 307 -25.80 -5.75 -19.62
N ASP A 308 -25.14 -6.14 -20.71
CA ASP A 308 -24.72 -7.53 -20.95
C ASP A 308 -23.49 -7.89 -20.09
N PRO A 309 -23.56 -8.90 -19.20
CA PRO A 309 -22.42 -9.40 -18.45
C PRO A 309 -21.22 -9.83 -19.33
N TYR A 310 -21.48 -10.32 -20.55
CA TYR A 310 -20.42 -10.78 -21.45
C TYR A 310 -19.67 -9.59 -22.08
N GLU A 311 -20.36 -8.54 -22.56
CA GLU A 311 -19.71 -7.28 -22.91
C GLU A 311 -18.96 -6.67 -21.72
N GLN A 312 -19.55 -6.66 -20.52
CA GLN A 312 -18.86 -6.18 -19.32
C GLN A 312 -17.53 -6.92 -19.10
N LEU A 313 -17.52 -8.25 -19.22
CA LEU A 313 -16.33 -9.08 -19.01
C LEU A 313 -15.25 -8.84 -20.07
N ASP A 314 -15.62 -8.81 -21.36
CA ASP A 314 -14.71 -8.52 -22.47
C ASP A 314 -13.99 -7.17 -22.28
N LEU A 315 -14.78 -6.12 -22.00
CA LEU A 315 -14.24 -4.77 -21.77
C LEU A 315 -13.36 -4.72 -20.52
N ALA A 316 -13.73 -5.41 -19.42
CA ALA A 316 -12.94 -5.45 -18.20
C ALA A 316 -11.59 -6.19 -18.37
N VAL A 317 -11.56 -7.29 -19.13
CA VAL A 317 -10.32 -8.01 -19.47
C VAL A 317 -9.37 -7.11 -20.29
N LYS A 318 -9.89 -6.45 -21.32
CA LYS A 318 -9.13 -5.49 -22.16
C LYS A 318 -8.62 -4.30 -21.34
N ALA A 319 -9.44 -3.76 -20.44
CA ALA A 319 -9.02 -2.67 -19.54
C ALA A 319 -7.92 -3.09 -18.56
N VAL A 320 -7.92 -4.33 -18.05
CA VAL A 320 -6.81 -4.83 -17.23
C VAL A 320 -5.52 -4.98 -18.05
N PHE A 321 -5.59 -5.49 -19.28
CA PHE A 321 -4.43 -5.50 -20.19
C PHE A 321 -3.91 -4.06 -20.46
N ALA A 322 -4.79 -3.10 -20.76
CA ALA A 322 -4.44 -1.70 -20.93
C ALA A 322 -3.81 -1.06 -19.68
N SER A 323 -4.27 -1.44 -18.47
CA SER A 323 -3.75 -0.91 -17.21
C SER A 323 -2.24 -1.15 -17.02
N TRP A 324 -1.69 -2.23 -17.61
CA TRP A 324 -0.26 -2.50 -17.60
C TRP A 324 0.57 -1.42 -18.32
N PHE A 325 0.04 -0.83 -19.40
CA PHE A 325 0.70 0.23 -20.15
C PHE A 325 0.29 1.65 -19.75
N GLY A 326 -0.69 1.78 -18.84
CA GLY A 326 -1.08 3.04 -18.23
C GLY A 326 0.07 3.72 -17.47
N ARG A 327 0.06 5.05 -17.44
CA ARG A 327 1.17 5.87 -16.92
C ARG A 327 1.60 5.49 -15.50
N ARG A 328 0.65 5.30 -14.56
CA ARG A 328 0.93 4.91 -13.17
C ARG A 328 1.77 3.63 -13.08
N ALA A 329 1.44 2.63 -13.90
CA ALA A 329 2.14 1.35 -13.95
C ALA A 329 3.53 1.48 -14.59
N ARG A 330 3.67 2.27 -15.67
CA ARG A 330 4.98 2.60 -16.27
C ARG A 330 5.90 3.31 -15.29
N ASP A 331 5.46 4.44 -14.73
CA ASP A 331 6.24 5.26 -13.78
C ASP A 331 6.73 4.40 -12.58
N TYR A 332 5.89 3.46 -12.09
CA TYR A 332 6.28 2.50 -11.06
C TYR A 332 7.32 1.47 -11.52
N ARG A 333 7.19 0.92 -12.74
CA ARG A 333 8.18 -0.02 -13.30
C ARG A 333 9.52 0.63 -13.56
N ASP A 334 9.52 1.83 -14.12
CA ASP A 334 10.73 2.61 -14.40
C ASP A 334 11.47 2.99 -13.10
N TYR A 335 10.75 3.23 -12.00
CA TYR A 335 11.35 3.40 -10.67
C TYR A 335 11.94 2.08 -10.14
N ASN A 336 11.16 0.99 -10.11
CA ASN A 336 11.52 -0.29 -9.50
C ASN A 336 12.38 -1.22 -10.40
N LYS A 337 12.73 -0.78 -11.62
CA LYS A 337 13.50 -1.54 -12.63
C LYS A 337 12.85 -2.86 -13.04
N ILE A 338 11.53 -2.85 -13.15
CA ILE A 338 10.72 -3.98 -13.63
C ILE A 338 10.59 -3.88 -15.15
N ALA A 339 10.84 -4.96 -15.88
CA ALA A 339 10.75 -4.97 -17.35
C ALA A 339 9.30 -4.81 -17.85
N HIS A 340 9.11 -4.16 -19.00
CA HIS A 340 7.79 -3.74 -19.51
C HIS A 340 7.11 -4.81 -20.39
N ASP A 341 7.86 -5.82 -20.80
CA ASP A 341 7.49 -6.98 -21.61
C ASP A 341 6.90 -8.15 -20.80
N LEU A 342 6.86 -8.05 -19.46
CA LEU A 342 6.32 -9.10 -18.58
C LEU A 342 4.80 -9.27 -18.65
N GLY A 343 4.07 -8.29 -19.20
CA GLY A 343 2.61 -8.27 -19.21
C GLY A 343 1.96 -8.27 -17.81
N THR A 344 0.65 -8.47 -17.78
CA THR A 344 -0.13 -8.68 -16.54
C THR A 344 -1.15 -9.79 -16.76
N ALA A 345 -1.36 -10.65 -15.75
CA ALA A 345 -2.42 -11.65 -15.79
C ALA A 345 -3.75 -11.05 -15.28
N VAL A 346 -4.87 -11.59 -15.75
CA VAL A 346 -6.22 -11.21 -15.29
C VAL A 346 -6.80 -12.35 -14.49
N ASN A 347 -7.25 -12.09 -13.26
CA ASN A 347 -7.85 -13.11 -12.41
C ASN A 347 -9.36 -12.82 -12.34
N VAL A 348 -10.16 -13.71 -12.93
CA VAL A 348 -11.63 -13.67 -12.86
C VAL A 348 -12.05 -14.63 -11.76
N MET A 349 -12.73 -14.13 -10.73
CA MET A 349 -13.04 -14.91 -9.51
C MET A 349 -14.43 -14.55 -8.99
N THR A 350 -15.23 -15.56 -8.62
CA THR A 350 -16.57 -15.40 -8.04
C THR A 350 -16.57 -14.40 -6.87
N MET A 351 -17.53 -13.48 -6.89
CA MET A 351 -17.79 -12.59 -5.76
C MET A 351 -18.33 -13.38 -4.57
N VAL A 352 -17.79 -13.07 -3.39
CA VAL A 352 -18.27 -13.54 -2.09
C VAL A 352 -18.60 -12.32 -1.25
N PHE A 353 -19.78 -12.31 -0.63
CA PHE A 353 -20.36 -11.11 -0.02
C PHE A 353 -20.34 -11.16 1.51
N GLY A 354 -19.45 -10.36 2.10
CA GLY A 354 -19.38 -10.16 3.55
C GLY A 354 -20.52 -9.33 4.14
N ASN A 355 -21.50 -8.94 3.31
CA ASN A 355 -22.61 -8.04 3.63
C ASN A 355 -24.00 -8.57 3.22
N MET A 356 -24.19 -9.89 3.27
CA MET A 356 -25.52 -10.52 3.15
C MET A 356 -26.28 -10.62 4.48
N GLY A 357 -25.70 -10.17 5.60
CA GLY A 357 -26.27 -10.25 6.94
C GLY A 357 -25.21 -10.19 8.03
N ASP A 358 -25.64 -10.37 9.29
CA ASP A 358 -24.75 -10.35 10.46
C ASP A 358 -24.00 -11.68 10.67
N ASP A 359 -24.40 -12.73 9.94
CA ASP A 359 -23.68 -14.00 9.79
C ASP A 359 -22.54 -13.95 8.75
N SER A 360 -22.33 -12.77 8.16
CA SER A 360 -21.41 -12.49 7.08
C SER A 360 -20.43 -11.39 7.49
N GLY A 361 -19.23 -11.37 6.91
CA GLY A 361 -18.20 -10.39 7.23
C GLY A 361 -16.95 -10.51 6.37
N THR A 362 -15.95 -9.67 6.61
CA THR A 362 -14.70 -9.65 5.83
C THR A 362 -13.58 -9.00 6.64
N GLY A 363 -12.34 -9.41 6.41
CA GLY A 363 -11.20 -8.93 7.19
C GLY A 363 -9.84 -9.18 6.58
N VAL A 364 -8.84 -8.60 7.23
CA VAL A 364 -7.42 -8.73 6.93
C VAL A 364 -6.69 -9.15 8.20
N ALA A 365 -5.89 -10.22 8.11
CA ALA A 365 -5.23 -10.80 9.27
C ALA A 365 -3.83 -11.31 8.98
N PHE A 366 -3.09 -11.57 10.04
CA PHE A 366 -1.73 -12.05 10.04
C PHE A 366 -1.66 -13.27 10.96
N THR A 367 -0.94 -14.33 10.53
CA THR A 367 -0.81 -15.57 11.33
C THR A 367 -0.12 -15.35 12.67
N ARG A 368 0.62 -14.24 12.78
CA ARG A 368 1.30 -13.70 13.97
C ARG A 368 1.24 -12.17 13.94
N ASP A 369 1.44 -11.50 15.07
CA ASP A 369 1.55 -10.04 15.09
C ASP A 369 2.77 -9.55 14.29
N PRO A 370 2.61 -8.78 13.19
CA PRO A 370 3.71 -8.28 12.38
C PRO A 370 4.56 -7.22 13.10
N ASN A 371 4.11 -6.70 14.25
CA ASN A 371 4.79 -5.67 15.03
C ASN A 371 5.72 -6.26 16.09
N THR A 372 5.22 -7.19 16.92
CA THR A 372 5.99 -7.83 18.02
C THR A 372 6.48 -9.24 17.72
N GLY A 373 6.02 -9.87 16.62
CA GLY A 373 6.32 -11.24 16.25
C GLY A 373 5.56 -12.31 17.05
N GLU A 374 4.66 -11.92 17.95
CA GLU A 374 3.93 -12.86 18.81
C GLU A 374 3.05 -13.82 18.01
N LYS A 375 3.08 -15.11 18.37
CA LYS A 375 2.24 -16.16 17.76
C LYS A 375 0.78 -16.09 18.23
N VAL A 376 0.13 -14.98 17.90
CA VAL A 376 -1.31 -14.74 18.02
C VAL A 376 -1.87 -14.31 16.66
N LEU A 377 -3.06 -14.78 16.32
CA LEU A 377 -3.77 -14.33 15.13
C LEU A 377 -4.11 -12.84 15.31
N TYR A 378 -3.40 -11.98 14.60
CA TYR A 378 -3.49 -10.52 14.70
C TYR A 378 -4.21 -9.98 13.47
N GLY A 379 -5.13 -9.03 13.63
CA GLY A 379 -5.85 -8.47 12.48
C GLY A 379 -7.20 -7.87 12.85
N GLU A 380 -7.93 -7.50 11.80
CA GLU A 380 -9.16 -6.72 11.86
C GLU A 380 -10.20 -7.27 10.88
N TYR A 381 -11.47 -7.16 11.24
CA TYR A 381 -12.60 -7.52 10.38
C TYR A 381 -13.83 -6.63 10.67
N LEU A 382 -14.81 -6.68 9.77
CA LEU A 382 -16.13 -6.10 9.97
C LEU A 382 -17.18 -7.17 9.65
N THR A 383 -18.21 -7.27 10.50
CA THR A 383 -19.47 -7.94 10.15
C THR A 383 -20.28 -7.07 9.19
N ASN A 384 -21.03 -7.71 8.31
CA ASN A 384 -21.95 -7.07 7.38
C ASN A 384 -21.27 -5.93 6.57
N ALA A 385 -20.16 -6.24 5.88
CA ALA A 385 -19.27 -5.28 5.20
C ALA A 385 -18.59 -5.86 3.93
N GLN A 386 -18.02 -5.00 3.08
CA GLN A 386 -17.06 -5.40 2.03
C GLN A 386 -15.62 -5.00 2.40
N GLY A 387 -14.62 -5.65 1.80
CA GLY A 387 -13.20 -5.41 2.13
C GLY A 387 -12.74 -3.96 1.85
N GLU A 388 -13.48 -3.24 1.00
CA GLU A 388 -13.29 -1.79 0.80
C GLU A 388 -13.56 -1.01 2.09
N ASP A 389 -14.59 -1.35 2.87
CA ASP A 389 -14.97 -0.63 4.10
C ASP A 389 -13.88 -0.77 5.18
N VAL A 390 -13.22 -1.94 5.24
CA VAL A 390 -12.09 -2.23 6.14
C VAL A 390 -10.86 -1.40 5.75
N VAL A 391 -10.54 -1.30 4.45
CA VAL A 391 -9.35 -0.60 3.96
C VAL A 391 -9.53 0.92 3.91
N ALA A 392 -10.75 1.41 3.64
CA ALA A 392 -11.08 2.83 3.62
C ALA A 392 -11.25 3.45 5.02
N GLY A 393 -11.49 2.62 6.05
CA GLY A 393 -11.65 3.07 7.44
C GLY A 393 -12.95 3.84 7.71
N ILE A 394 -13.94 3.73 6.81
CA ILE A 394 -15.27 4.38 6.94
C ILE A 394 -16.00 3.87 8.18
N ARG A 395 -15.84 2.58 8.50
CA ARG A 395 -16.28 1.95 9.74
C ARG A 395 -15.04 1.54 10.53
N THR A 396 -15.02 1.78 11.84
CA THR A 396 -13.95 1.30 12.73
C THR A 396 -13.96 -0.24 12.76
N PRO A 397 -12.88 -0.93 12.35
CA PRO A 397 -12.85 -2.38 12.35
C PRO A 397 -12.83 -2.99 13.76
N ASN A 398 -13.36 -4.20 13.89
CA ASN A 398 -13.24 -5.00 15.10
C ASN A 398 -11.93 -5.80 15.09
N PRO A 399 -11.18 -5.89 16.20
CA PRO A 399 -10.06 -6.82 16.31
C PRO A 399 -10.53 -8.26 16.09
N ILE A 400 -9.78 -9.04 15.30
CA ILE A 400 -10.18 -10.39 14.87
C ILE A 400 -10.47 -11.39 16.00
N SER A 401 -10.00 -11.10 17.22
CA SER A 401 -10.40 -11.85 18.43
C SER A 401 -11.91 -11.85 18.68
N ARG A 402 -12.66 -10.81 18.26
CA ARG A 402 -14.13 -10.74 18.38
C ARG A 402 -14.87 -11.75 17.49
N MET A 403 -14.27 -12.15 16.37
CA MET A 403 -14.84 -13.14 15.45
C MET A 403 -15.04 -14.51 16.12
N ARG A 404 -14.31 -14.78 17.21
CA ARG A 404 -14.52 -15.95 18.09
C ARG A 404 -15.90 -15.96 18.75
N ASP A 405 -16.39 -14.80 19.17
CA ASP A 405 -17.64 -14.66 19.91
C ASP A 405 -18.83 -14.52 18.94
N GLU A 406 -18.63 -13.80 17.83
CA GLU A 406 -19.66 -13.50 16.82
C GLU A 406 -19.83 -14.64 15.79
N LEU A 407 -18.74 -15.18 15.26
CA LEU A 407 -18.72 -16.18 14.17
C LEU A 407 -17.82 -17.39 14.52
N PRO A 408 -18.08 -18.09 15.64
CA PRO A 408 -17.17 -19.08 16.24
C PRO A 408 -16.72 -20.21 15.30
N GLN A 409 -17.61 -20.67 14.41
CA GLN A 409 -17.29 -21.76 13.48
C GLN A 409 -16.28 -21.32 12.42
N ALA A 410 -16.53 -20.17 11.80
CA ALA A 410 -15.61 -19.54 10.84
C ALA A 410 -14.29 -19.13 11.51
N PHE A 411 -14.31 -18.65 12.76
CA PHE A 411 -13.07 -18.36 13.52
C PHE A 411 -12.23 -19.62 13.74
N ALA A 412 -12.84 -20.71 14.21
CA ALA A 412 -12.13 -21.97 14.42
C ALA A 412 -11.60 -22.56 13.10
N GLU A 413 -12.28 -22.38 11.98
CA GLU A 413 -11.78 -22.75 10.65
C GLU A 413 -10.61 -21.87 10.20
N PHE A 414 -10.75 -20.54 10.33
CA PHE A 414 -9.73 -19.57 9.96
C PHE A 414 -8.43 -19.77 10.75
N GLN A 415 -8.51 -20.10 12.05
CA GLN A 415 -7.33 -20.48 12.85
C GLN A 415 -6.61 -21.71 12.26
N ARG A 416 -7.35 -22.78 11.92
CA ARG A 416 -6.76 -23.99 11.30
C ARG A 416 -6.13 -23.70 9.93
N ILE A 417 -6.74 -22.79 9.16
CA ILE A 417 -6.21 -22.33 7.88
C ILE A 417 -4.92 -21.52 8.07
N ALA A 418 -4.89 -20.59 9.04
CA ALA A 418 -3.71 -19.80 9.37
C ALA A 418 -2.51 -20.68 9.77
N GLU A 419 -2.73 -21.71 10.60
CA GLU A 419 -1.68 -22.66 10.99
C GLU A 419 -1.18 -23.53 9.83
N ARG A 420 -2.10 -24.01 8.97
CA ARG A 420 -1.75 -24.74 7.72
C ARG A 420 -0.93 -23.86 6.77
N LEU A 421 -1.33 -22.61 6.59
CA LEU A 421 -0.67 -21.63 5.72
C LEU A 421 0.75 -21.27 6.20
N GLU A 422 0.93 -21.00 7.49
CA GLU A 422 2.24 -20.73 8.08
C GLU A 422 3.18 -21.94 7.93
N THR A 423 2.65 -23.16 8.05
CA THR A 423 3.40 -24.41 7.86
C THR A 423 3.76 -24.65 6.40
N HIS A 424 2.80 -24.47 5.47
CA HIS A 424 2.97 -24.73 4.04
C HIS A 424 3.97 -23.75 3.39
N TYR A 425 3.79 -22.44 3.57
CA TYR A 425 4.74 -21.43 3.08
C TYR A 425 6.01 -21.34 3.96
N ARG A 426 6.05 -22.10 5.06
CA ARG A 426 7.10 -22.07 6.09
C ARG A 426 7.35 -20.65 6.62
N ASP A 427 6.39 -19.74 6.53
CA ASP A 427 6.57 -18.30 6.78
C ASP A 427 5.26 -17.62 7.19
N VAL A 428 5.38 -16.53 7.94
CA VAL A 428 4.26 -15.73 8.45
C VAL A 428 3.45 -15.13 7.31
N GLN A 429 2.14 -15.39 7.29
CA GLN A 429 1.25 -14.94 6.21
C GLN A 429 0.38 -13.75 6.62
N ASP A 430 0.07 -12.93 5.61
CA ASP A 430 -0.86 -11.81 5.54
C ASP A 430 -2.03 -12.25 4.64
N LEU A 431 -3.25 -12.19 5.16
CA LEU A 431 -4.43 -12.96 4.76
C LEU A 431 -5.61 -12.03 4.48
N GLU A 432 -6.21 -12.14 3.29
CA GLU A 432 -7.50 -11.49 2.95
C GLU A 432 -8.60 -12.57 2.96
N PHE A 433 -9.69 -12.35 3.70
CA PHE A 433 -10.80 -13.32 3.80
C PHE A 433 -12.19 -12.67 3.84
N THR A 434 -13.20 -13.45 3.46
CA THR A 434 -14.62 -13.08 3.56
C THR A 434 -15.42 -14.27 4.07
N ILE A 435 -16.50 -13.99 4.79
CA ILE A 435 -17.47 -14.94 5.30
C ILE A 435 -18.80 -14.57 4.65
N GLU A 436 -19.38 -15.46 3.87
CA GLU A 436 -20.74 -15.30 3.33
C GLU A 436 -21.64 -16.34 3.98
N ARG A 437 -22.66 -15.88 4.71
CA ARG A 437 -23.68 -16.73 5.34
C ARG A 437 -23.07 -17.88 6.17
N GLY A 438 -22.14 -17.51 7.06
CA GLY A 438 -21.37 -18.41 7.91
C GLY A 438 -20.24 -19.20 7.23
N ARG A 439 -20.17 -19.26 5.88
CA ARG A 439 -19.12 -19.98 5.14
C ARG A 439 -17.90 -19.08 4.91
N LEU A 440 -16.74 -19.53 5.38
CA LEU A 440 -15.45 -18.86 5.18
C LEU A 440 -14.89 -19.06 3.76
N PHE A 441 -14.27 -18.01 3.21
CA PHE A 441 -13.54 -18.02 1.95
C PHE A 441 -12.22 -17.24 2.06
N MET A 442 -11.16 -17.78 1.45
CA MET A 442 -9.82 -17.18 1.39
C MET A 442 -9.61 -16.46 0.05
N LEU A 443 -9.39 -15.14 0.10
CA LEU A 443 -9.31 -14.28 -1.10
C LEU A 443 -7.88 -13.96 -1.54
N GLN A 444 -6.91 -14.01 -0.62
CA GLN A 444 -5.49 -13.82 -0.89
C GLN A 444 -4.65 -14.30 0.30
N THR A 445 -3.43 -14.77 0.04
CA THR A 445 -2.36 -14.93 1.03
C THR A 445 -1.05 -14.39 0.46
N ARG A 446 -0.14 -13.91 1.32
CA ARG A 446 1.24 -13.53 0.98
C ARG A 446 2.12 -13.54 2.23
N SER A 447 3.43 -13.72 2.09
CA SER A 447 4.38 -13.45 3.17
C SER A 447 4.20 -12.04 3.73
N ALA A 448 3.94 -11.92 5.03
CA ALA A 448 3.62 -10.63 5.64
C ALA A 448 4.85 -9.72 5.72
N LYS A 449 4.60 -8.41 5.54
CA LYS A 449 5.54 -7.38 5.98
C LYS A 449 5.50 -7.30 7.50
N ARG A 450 6.66 -7.15 8.13
CA ARG A 450 6.85 -7.24 9.59
C ARG A 450 8.02 -6.36 10.03
N THR A 451 8.07 -5.97 11.30
CA THR A 451 9.21 -5.22 11.87
C THR A 451 10.46 -6.11 11.93
N ALA A 452 11.64 -5.51 12.10
CA ALA A 452 12.87 -6.27 12.32
C ALA A 452 12.81 -7.13 13.60
N ALA A 453 12.20 -6.61 14.68
CA ALA A 453 12.01 -7.35 15.93
C ALA A 453 11.06 -8.55 15.75
N ALA A 454 9.96 -8.35 15.03
CA ALA A 454 9.06 -9.43 14.66
C ALA A 454 9.77 -10.46 13.78
N ALA A 455 10.53 -10.03 12.77
CA ALA A 455 11.27 -10.94 11.88
C ALA A 455 12.20 -11.89 12.66
N VAL A 456 13.01 -11.36 13.59
CA VAL A 456 13.92 -12.17 14.41
C VAL A 456 13.16 -13.11 15.34
N ARG A 457 12.12 -12.63 16.06
CA ARG A 457 11.31 -13.49 16.94
C ARG A 457 10.63 -14.61 16.16
N ILE A 458 9.94 -14.28 15.07
CA ILE A 458 9.25 -15.25 14.22
C ILE A 458 10.24 -16.30 13.69
N ALA A 459 11.44 -15.89 13.28
CA ALA A 459 12.47 -16.81 12.80
C ALA A 459 12.96 -17.78 13.90
N VAL A 460 13.17 -17.30 15.13
CA VAL A 460 13.52 -18.14 16.29
C VAL A 460 12.38 -19.10 16.64
N ASP A 461 11.17 -18.58 16.86
CA ASP A 461 9.96 -19.37 17.16
C ASP A 461 9.71 -20.47 16.10
N MET A 462 10.02 -20.21 14.83
CA MET A 462 9.87 -21.18 13.73
C MET A 462 10.97 -22.24 13.70
N VAL A 463 12.18 -21.95 14.20
CA VAL A 463 13.23 -22.96 14.40
C VAL A 463 12.89 -23.84 15.61
N GLU A 464 12.45 -23.24 16.72
CA GLU A 464 11.99 -23.97 17.91
C GLU A 464 10.78 -24.88 17.62
N ALA A 465 9.87 -24.43 16.74
CA ALA A 465 8.74 -25.24 16.26
C ALA A 465 9.12 -26.29 15.19
N GLY A 466 10.40 -26.38 14.77
CA GLY A 466 10.85 -27.29 13.71
C GLY A 466 10.34 -26.95 12.30
N ILE A 467 9.72 -25.79 12.12
CA ILE A 467 9.25 -25.30 10.81
C ILE A 467 10.44 -24.90 9.95
N LEU A 468 11.52 -24.35 10.53
CA LEU A 468 12.73 -23.92 9.83
C LEU A 468 13.99 -24.57 10.40
N SER A 469 15.00 -24.72 9.57
CA SER A 469 16.39 -24.85 10.02
C SER A 469 16.99 -23.48 10.39
N GLU A 470 18.00 -23.46 11.27
CA GLU A 470 18.75 -22.24 11.62
C GLU A 470 19.27 -21.50 10.37
N ARG A 471 19.70 -22.26 9.34
CA ARG A 471 20.19 -21.71 8.07
C ARG A 471 19.09 -20.99 7.28
N GLU A 472 17.87 -21.55 7.24
CA GLU A 472 16.73 -20.87 6.59
C GLU A 472 16.30 -19.63 7.37
N ALA A 473 16.29 -19.70 8.70
CA ALA A 473 15.98 -18.58 9.58
C ALA A 473 16.96 -17.41 9.38
N LEU A 474 18.28 -17.69 9.41
CA LEU A 474 19.32 -16.69 9.15
C LEU A 474 19.22 -16.09 7.75
N ALA A 475 18.90 -16.90 6.73
CA ALA A 475 18.75 -16.44 5.35
C ALA A 475 17.49 -15.58 5.07
N ARG A 476 16.66 -15.34 6.09
CA ARG A 476 15.43 -14.53 6.02
C ARG A 476 15.48 -13.23 6.83
N ILE A 477 16.55 -13.00 7.57
CA ILE A 477 16.78 -11.73 8.27
C ILE A 477 17.65 -10.87 7.36
N GLU A 478 17.07 -9.82 6.80
CA GLU A 478 17.79 -8.90 5.92
C GLU A 478 18.84 -8.10 6.72
N PRO A 479 20.03 -7.80 6.17
CA PRO A 479 21.05 -7.02 6.90
C PRO A 479 20.53 -5.67 7.42
N ASP A 480 19.67 -5.00 6.65
CA ASP A 480 19.02 -3.74 7.02
C ASP A 480 18.05 -3.89 8.21
N GLN A 481 17.52 -5.09 8.49
CA GLN A 481 16.72 -5.36 9.69
C GLN A 481 17.62 -5.46 10.93
N VAL A 482 18.82 -6.03 10.80
CA VAL A 482 19.80 -6.06 11.90
C VAL A 482 20.26 -4.64 12.24
N ASP A 483 20.54 -3.79 11.24
CA ASP A 483 20.87 -2.37 11.44
C ASP A 483 19.73 -1.60 12.14
N GLN A 484 18.46 -1.90 11.85
CA GLN A 484 17.31 -1.32 12.54
C GLN A 484 17.19 -1.72 14.02
N LEU A 485 17.68 -2.92 14.40
CA LEU A 485 17.67 -3.42 15.78
C LEU A 485 18.82 -2.88 16.63
N LEU A 486 19.93 -2.50 15.99
CA LEU A 486 21.12 -1.95 16.66
C LEU A 486 21.03 -0.43 16.91
N ARG A 487 19.93 0.22 16.51
CA ARG A 487 19.72 1.66 16.61
C ARG A 487 18.67 2.01 17.65
N ASP A 488 18.85 3.16 18.30
CA ASP A 488 17.82 3.75 19.17
C ASP A 488 16.48 3.87 18.42
N GLN A 489 15.39 3.54 19.10
CA GLN A 489 14.02 3.65 18.59
C GLN A 489 13.22 4.59 19.50
N PHE A 490 12.17 5.21 18.95
CA PHE A 490 11.20 5.94 19.79
C PHE A 490 10.23 4.95 20.45
N ASP A 491 9.84 5.23 21.68
CA ASP A 491 8.65 4.61 22.27
C ASP A 491 7.42 4.95 21.41
N GLN A 492 6.60 3.95 21.08
CA GLN A 492 5.51 4.10 20.13
C GLN A 492 4.35 4.93 20.70
N THR A 493 4.09 4.84 22.01
CA THR A 493 3.06 5.66 22.67
C THR A 493 3.46 7.14 22.70
N ALA A 494 4.72 7.43 23.04
CA ALA A 494 5.29 8.78 22.97
C ALA A 494 5.33 9.32 21.54
N LEU A 495 5.65 8.48 20.55
CA LEU A 495 5.67 8.86 19.12
C LEU A 495 4.26 9.17 18.58
N ALA A 496 3.25 8.37 18.95
CA ALA A 496 1.86 8.62 18.57
C ALA A 496 1.28 9.90 19.20
N ALA A 497 1.69 10.21 20.44
CA ALA A 497 1.34 11.45 21.13
C ALA A 497 2.15 12.68 20.66
N ALA A 498 3.23 12.49 19.90
CA ALA A 498 4.12 13.58 19.49
C ALA A 498 3.54 14.40 18.32
N ARG A 499 3.49 15.73 18.47
CA ARG A 499 3.18 16.65 17.37
C ARG A 499 4.26 16.57 16.28
N ARG A 500 3.97 15.88 15.18
CA ARG A 500 4.79 15.90 13.97
C ARG A 500 4.82 17.32 13.36
N ILE A 501 5.96 18.00 13.49
CA ILE A 501 6.15 19.35 12.94
C ILE A 501 6.50 19.37 11.45
N ALA A 502 7.23 18.38 10.95
CA ALA A 502 7.71 18.31 9.56
C ALA A 502 7.95 16.86 9.10
N ARG A 503 8.32 16.69 7.82
CA ARG A 503 8.82 15.43 7.24
C ARG A 503 9.94 15.75 6.24
N GLY A 504 10.96 14.90 6.18
CA GLY A 504 11.98 14.91 5.13
C GLY A 504 12.31 13.48 4.70
N LEU A 505 13.43 13.33 3.98
CA LEU A 505 13.98 12.05 3.59
C LEU A 505 14.63 11.36 4.80
N ASN A 506 14.30 10.08 5.01
CA ASN A 506 15.06 9.21 5.91
C ASN A 506 16.46 8.98 5.30
N ALA A 507 17.44 9.73 5.77
CA ALA A 507 18.80 9.71 5.23
C ALA A 507 19.67 8.66 5.95
N SER A 508 19.51 8.52 7.26
CA SER A 508 20.11 7.47 8.10
C SER A 508 19.09 7.11 9.19
N PRO A 509 18.72 5.83 9.38
CA PRO A 509 17.64 5.44 10.28
C PRO A 509 17.99 5.57 11.78
N GLY A 510 16.96 5.39 12.62
CA GLY A 510 17.03 5.46 14.08
C GLY A 510 16.35 6.70 14.68
N ALA A 511 16.29 6.77 16.00
CA ALA A 511 15.67 7.84 16.78
C ALA A 511 16.72 8.75 17.44
N ALA A 512 16.46 10.06 17.46
CA ALA A 512 17.32 11.04 18.11
C ALA A 512 16.49 12.02 18.96
N VAL A 513 16.89 12.19 20.22
CA VAL A 513 16.30 13.18 21.14
C VAL A 513 17.38 14.14 21.61
N GLY A 514 17.18 15.43 21.37
CA GLY A 514 18.10 16.47 21.82
C GLY A 514 17.63 17.87 21.49
N LYS A 515 18.30 18.84 22.11
CA LYS A 515 18.13 20.28 21.90
C LYS A 515 18.62 20.68 20.51
N ALA A 516 17.82 21.44 19.75
CA ALA A 516 18.23 21.95 18.45
C ALA A 516 19.43 22.90 18.58
N VAL A 517 20.52 22.64 17.84
CA VAL A 517 21.72 23.47 17.79
C VAL A 517 22.13 23.70 16.33
N PHE A 518 22.41 24.96 15.99
CA PHE A 518 22.46 25.43 14.59
C PHE A 518 23.89 25.62 14.02
N ASN A 519 24.91 25.20 14.76
CA ASN A 519 26.33 25.31 14.41
C ASN A 519 27.10 24.13 15.05
N ALA A 520 28.05 23.56 14.30
CA ALA A 520 28.77 22.36 14.72
C ALA A 520 29.64 22.55 15.96
N ASP A 521 30.37 23.66 16.10
CA ASP A 521 31.24 23.93 17.25
C ASP A 521 30.45 23.95 18.56
N ARG A 522 29.27 24.59 18.53
CA ARG A 522 28.35 24.61 19.67
C ARG A 522 27.70 23.26 19.92
N ALA A 523 27.40 22.47 18.89
CA ALA A 523 26.89 21.11 19.08
C ALA A 523 27.94 20.23 19.78
N ALA A 524 29.20 20.29 19.32
CA ALA A 524 30.32 19.58 19.93
C ALA A 524 30.59 20.05 21.37
N ALA A 525 30.62 21.35 21.63
CA ALA A 525 30.85 21.91 22.96
C ALA A 525 29.72 21.56 23.96
N GLN A 526 28.45 21.61 23.52
CA GLN A 526 27.32 21.29 24.39
C GLN A 526 27.21 19.77 24.66
N ALA A 527 27.50 18.94 23.66
CA ALA A 527 27.61 17.48 23.84
C ALA A 527 28.78 17.10 24.78
N ALA A 528 29.92 17.79 24.70
CA ALA A 528 31.04 17.60 25.63
C ALA A 528 30.69 18.00 27.08
N SER A 529 29.71 18.89 27.29
CA SER A 529 29.14 19.17 28.62
C SER A 529 27.96 18.26 29.00
N GLY A 530 27.67 17.21 28.22
CA GLY A 530 26.60 16.24 28.49
C GLY A 530 25.20 16.66 28.05
N GLU A 531 25.03 17.77 27.31
CA GLU A 531 23.74 18.09 26.70
C GLU A 531 23.49 17.19 25.49
N ARG A 532 22.35 16.49 25.47
CA ARG A 532 21.88 15.82 24.24
C ARG A 532 21.43 16.88 23.23
N VAL A 533 22.07 16.92 22.06
CA VAL A 533 21.82 17.91 20.99
C VAL A 533 21.47 17.25 19.66
N VAL A 534 20.67 17.94 18.84
CA VAL A 534 20.39 17.62 17.43
C VAL A 534 20.95 18.76 16.59
N LEU A 535 21.80 18.43 15.62
CA LEU A 535 22.43 19.42 14.74
C LEU A 535 21.46 19.78 13.60
N VAL A 536 21.03 21.04 13.56
CA VAL A 536 20.05 21.56 12.58
C VAL A 536 20.75 22.54 11.64
N ARG A 537 20.75 22.23 10.34
CA ARG A 537 21.49 23.00 9.32
C ARG A 537 20.67 23.17 8.04
N ILE A 538 20.95 24.19 7.23
CA ILE A 538 20.41 24.24 5.87
C ILE A 538 20.98 23.08 5.06
N GLU A 539 22.31 22.94 5.12
CA GLU A 539 23.11 21.82 4.63
C GLU A 539 24.41 21.75 5.46
N THR A 540 25.12 20.62 5.41
CA THR A 540 26.39 20.42 6.15
C THR A 540 27.60 20.43 5.22
N SER A 541 28.71 21.03 5.63
CA SER A 541 30.02 20.86 4.97
C SER A 541 30.90 19.86 5.75
N PRO A 542 32.07 19.45 5.22
CA PRO A 542 33.07 18.68 5.99
C PRO A 542 33.49 19.37 7.29
N ASP A 543 33.44 20.70 7.34
CA ASP A 543 33.75 21.50 8.53
C ASP A 543 32.70 21.34 9.65
N ASP A 544 31.51 20.78 9.38
CA ASP A 544 30.51 20.46 10.40
C ASP A 544 30.75 19.10 11.11
N PHE A 545 31.74 18.30 10.67
CA PHE A 545 31.90 16.88 11.06
C PHE A 545 32.00 16.64 12.57
N HIS A 546 32.72 17.46 13.32
CA HIS A 546 32.83 17.33 14.79
C HIS A 546 31.48 17.53 15.48
N GLY A 547 30.68 18.47 15.00
CA GLY A 547 29.30 18.66 15.47
C GLY A 547 28.37 17.51 15.08
N MET A 548 28.54 16.96 13.87
CA MET A 548 27.78 15.80 13.38
C MET A 548 28.08 14.54 14.22
N ALA A 549 29.35 14.28 14.53
CA ALA A 549 29.78 13.15 15.36
C ALA A 549 29.28 13.26 16.81
N ALA A 550 29.32 14.46 17.38
CA ALA A 550 28.92 14.73 18.76
C ALA A 550 27.39 14.77 18.96
N ALA A 551 26.61 15.10 17.93
CA ALA A 551 25.16 15.15 18.01
C ALA A 551 24.51 13.77 18.23
N GLN A 552 23.28 13.76 18.71
CA GLN A 552 22.42 12.56 18.78
C GLN A 552 21.78 12.26 17.42
N GLY A 553 21.55 13.28 16.60
CA GLY A 553 21.04 13.16 15.24
C GLY A 553 21.18 14.47 14.46
N ILE A 554 20.93 14.40 13.16
CA ILE A 554 21.15 15.49 12.20
C ILE A 554 19.85 15.79 11.44
N LEU A 555 19.56 17.07 11.24
CA LEU A 555 18.38 17.57 10.53
C LEU A 555 18.82 18.60 9.48
N THR A 556 18.50 18.38 8.21
CA THR A 556 18.78 19.37 7.15
C THR A 556 17.57 19.80 6.35
N ALA A 557 17.50 21.10 6.04
CA ALA A 557 16.46 21.67 5.17
C ALA A 557 16.67 21.27 3.69
N ARG A 558 17.92 21.08 3.27
CA ARG A 558 18.32 20.70 1.90
C ARG A 558 19.15 19.41 1.89
N GLY A 559 19.33 18.84 0.70
CA GLY A 559 20.12 17.63 0.45
C GLY A 559 19.29 16.37 0.31
N GLY A 560 19.64 15.53 -0.69
CA GLY A 560 19.02 14.23 -0.93
C GLY A 560 19.79 13.06 -0.31
N ALA A 561 19.50 11.84 -0.77
CA ALA A 561 20.04 10.58 -0.24
C ALA A 561 21.58 10.45 -0.30
N THR A 562 22.21 11.25 -1.16
CA THR A 562 23.65 11.31 -1.42
C THR A 562 24.30 12.62 -0.95
N SER A 563 23.57 13.47 -0.23
CA SER A 563 24.11 14.70 0.36
C SER A 563 25.17 14.39 1.43
N HIS A 564 26.06 15.36 1.71
CA HIS A 564 27.09 15.24 2.74
C HIS A 564 26.52 14.77 4.09
N ALA A 565 25.40 15.37 4.53
CA ALA A 565 24.68 14.99 5.73
C ALA A 565 24.28 13.50 5.70
N ALA A 566 23.67 13.04 4.61
CA ALA A 566 23.21 11.66 4.45
C ALA A 566 24.36 10.64 4.40
N VAL A 567 25.44 10.94 3.67
CA VAL A 567 26.60 10.05 3.52
C VAL A 567 27.34 9.91 4.84
N VAL A 568 27.71 11.03 5.47
CA VAL A 568 28.44 11.03 6.74
C VAL A 568 27.60 10.41 7.85
N ALA A 569 26.32 10.78 7.99
CA ALA A 569 25.48 10.27 9.08
C ALA A 569 25.32 8.74 9.06
N ARG A 570 25.31 8.10 7.87
CA ARG A 570 25.36 6.64 7.76
C ARG A 570 26.69 6.09 8.27
N GLN A 571 27.81 6.66 7.82
CA GLN A 571 29.17 6.23 8.21
C GLN A 571 29.43 6.35 9.72
N ILE A 572 28.84 7.35 10.39
CA ILE A 572 28.96 7.54 11.85
C ILE A 572 27.77 6.97 12.66
N GLY A 573 26.88 6.20 12.03
CA GLY A 573 25.75 5.54 12.71
C GLY A 573 24.71 6.48 13.32
N LYS A 574 24.64 7.75 12.92
CA LYS A 574 23.72 8.74 13.49
C LYS A 574 22.40 8.79 12.70
N PRO A 575 21.24 8.88 13.38
CA PRO A 575 19.98 9.24 12.74
C PRO A 575 20.07 10.56 11.98
N CYS A 576 19.53 10.60 10.77
CA CYS A 576 19.52 11.80 9.93
C CYS A 576 18.25 11.91 9.11
N VAL A 577 17.59 13.07 9.19
CA VAL A 577 16.48 13.47 8.30
C VAL A 577 16.97 14.61 7.43
N ALA A 578 17.07 14.38 6.12
CA ALA A 578 17.60 15.34 5.15
C ALA A 578 16.49 15.91 4.25
N GLY A 579 16.75 17.07 3.65
CA GLY A 579 15.88 17.65 2.63
C GLY A 579 14.47 18.00 3.14
N VAL A 580 14.35 18.46 4.38
CA VAL A 580 13.08 18.95 4.95
C VAL A 580 12.75 20.31 4.31
N SER A 581 12.15 20.29 3.12
CA SER A 581 11.88 21.49 2.30
C SER A 581 10.99 22.53 2.97
N ALA A 582 10.18 22.12 3.95
CA ALA A 582 9.35 23.02 4.76
C ALA A 582 10.12 23.77 5.86
N LEU A 583 11.35 23.37 6.19
CA LEU A 583 12.11 23.87 7.33
C LEU A 583 12.86 25.17 6.97
N VAL A 584 12.40 26.30 7.52
CA VAL A 584 13.11 27.57 7.39
C VAL A 584 14.02 27.76 8.61
N ILE A 585 15.32 27.99 8.37
CA ILE A 585 16.33 28.12 9.42
C ILE A 585 16.92 29.52 9.39
N ASP A 586 16.88 30.20 10.53
CA ASP A 586 17.62 31.45 10.76
C ASP A 586 18.75 31.23 11.78
N TYR A 587 20.00 31.37 11.31
CA TYR A 587 21.19 31.24 12.12
C TYR A 587 21.44 32.42 13.07
N ALA A 588 20.87 33.60 12.80
CA ALA A 588 21.03 34.81 13.61
C ALA A 588 20.14 34.76 14.85
N THR A 589 18.83 34.53 14.68
CA THR A 589 17.92 34.26 15.82
C THR A 589 18.07 32.87 16.42
N ARG A 590 18.69 31.93 15.67
CA ARG A 590 18.89 30.51 16.05
C ARG A 590 17.56 29.77 16.19
N THR A 591 16.72 29.92 15.19
CA THR A 591 15.39 29.31 15.13
C THR A 591 15.25 28.40 13.90
N ALA A 592 14.33 27.44 14.02
CA ALA A 592 13.77 26.71 12.89
C ALA A 592 12.24 26.79 12.98
N THR A 593 11.58 26.99 11.85
CA THR A 593 10.12 27.01 11.70
C THR A 593 9.71 26.08 10.58
#